data_AF-A0A7V0V1W0-F1
#
_entry.id   AF-A0A7V0V1W0-F1
#
_cell.length_a   1.000
_cell.length_b   1.000
_cell.length_c   1.000
_cell.angle_alpha   90.00
_cell.angle_beta   90.00
_cell.angle_gamma   90.00
#
_symmetry.space_group_name_H-M   'P 1'
#
loop_
_entity.id
_entity.type
_entity.pdbx_description
1 polymer ?
#
loop_
_entity_poly.entity_id
_entity_poly.type
_entity_poly.pdbx_seq_one_letter_code
_entity_poly.pdbx_strand_id
1 'polypeptide(L)'
;DPELGLVTCLDRGEQAENLTAVLEALYIGTAFLPSALVARRYLRMRFALGAAVALRREDLRAIGGFESLADYLADDYQLGARIAATGKRVHLSDYTTQTILGATTFRQQWNREVRWAKCARVSRPLEYPGVLLSFSTPLALLTAVSLRFSTVGIGAIGVSLLVRWLAARQMSGHLKDQLIRDAWLLLPLRDLLTAAVWCAAAFGRRVSWRDGQYVLCEGGRLHELAPQEAQVPAP
;
A
#
# COMPACT_ATOMS: atom_id res chain seq x y z
N ASP A 1 18.30 18.70 13.64
CA ASP A 1 17.16 19.51 13.19
C ASP A 1 15.98 19.35 14.15
N PRO A 2 15.62 20.39 14.93
CA PRO A 2 14.47 20.39 15.85
C PRO A 2 13.09 20.37 15.17
N GLU A 3 12.99 20.86 13.93
CA GLU A 3 11.72 20.91 13.17
C GLU A 3 11.34 19.55 12.59
N LEU A 4 12.30 18.62 12.50
CA LEU A 4 12.08 17.24 12.07
C LEU A 4 11.50 16.42 13.22
N GLY A 5 10.24 15.99 13.12
CA GLY A 5 9.56 15.20 14.16
C GLY A 5 9.63 13.70 13.94
N LEU A 6 9.68 13.25 12.69
CA LEU A 6 9.66 11.83 12.34
C LEU A 6 10.39 11.58 11.02
N VAL A 7 11.16 10.49 10.96
CA VAL A 7 11.77 9.96 9.74
C VAL A 7 11.14 8.61 9.42
N THR A 8 10.81 8.38 8.16
CA THR A 8 10.29 7.10 7.65
C THR A 8 11.02 6.69 6.37
N CYS A 9 11.03 5.40 6.06
CA CYS A 9 11.68 4.86 4.87
C CYS A 9 10.67 4.21 3.93
N LEU A 10 10.99 4.24 2.63
CA LEU A 10 10.38 3.32 1.67
C LEU A 10 10.92 1.92 1.91
N ASP A 11 10.16 0.91 1.55
CA ASP A 11 10.59 -0.48 1.59
C ASP A 11 10.53 -1.15 0.22
N ARG A 12 11.22 -2.28 0.12
CA ARG A 12 11.19 -3.20 -1.02
C ARG A 12 11.11 -4.63 -0.51
N GLY A 13 10.35 -5.46 -1.21
CA GLY A 13 10.20 -6.88 -0.87
C GLY A 13 11.45 -7.67 -1.24
N GLU A 14 11.92 -8.53 -0.35
CA GLU A 14 13.11 -9.37 -0.53
C GLU A 14 12.84 -10.80 -0.08
N GLN A 15 13.68 -11.73 -0.54
CA GLN A 15 13.63 -13.15 -0.17
C GLN A 15 12.23 -13.76 -0.37
N ALA A 16 11.61 -13.50 -1.52
CA ALA A 16 10.34 -14.12 -1.89
C ALA A 16 10.59 -15.57 -2.32
N GLU A 17 10.00 -16.54 -1.60
CA GLU A 17 10.28 -17.97 -1.81
C GLU A 17 9.25 -18.65 -2.72
N ASN A 18 8.15 -17.98 -3.08
CA ASN A 18 7.13 -18.52 -3.97
C ASN A 18 6.43 -17.43 -4.82
N LEU A 19 5.63 -17.85 -5.80
CA LEU A 19 4.95 -16.94 -6.74
C LEU A 19 4.11 -15.86 -6.04
N THR A 20 3.40 -16.23 -4.99
CA THR A 20 2.58 -15.32 -4.19
C THR A 20 3.43 -14.21 -3.56
N ALA A 21 4.54 -14.58 -2.93
CA ALA A 21 5.48 -13.63 -2.35
C ALA A 21 6.15 -12.76 -3.42
N VAL A 22 6.44 -13.32 -4.61
CA VAL A 22 6.95 -12.54 -5.76
C VAL A 22 5.94 -11.49 -6.20
N LEU A 23 4.66 -11.83 -6.31
CA LEU A 23 3.61 -10.86 -6.63
C LEU A 23 3.54 -9.76 -5.56
N GLU A 24 3.63 -10.11 -4.28
CA GLU A 24 3.64 -9.11 -3.21
C GLU A 24 4.87 -8.19 -3.26
N ALA A 25 6.06 -8.72 -3.52
CA ALA A 25 7.24 -7.88 -3.72
C ALA A 25 7.07 -6.92 -4.91
N LEU A 26 6.48 -7.39 -6.02
CA LEU A 26 6.15 -6.54 -7.16
C LEU A 26 5.16 -5.44 -6.77
N TYR A 27 4.18 -5.71 -5.90
CA TYR A 27 3.28 -4.67 -5.38
C TYR A 27 4.04 -3.57 -4.64
N ILE A 28 4.83 -3.97 -3.64
CA ILE A 28 5.61 -3.06 -2.80
C ILE A 28 6.49 -2.19 -3.70
N GLY A 29 7.24 -2.85 -4.57
CA GLY A 29 8.25 -2.22 -5.41
C GLY A 29 7.70 -1.40 -6.56
N THR A 30 6.54 -1.73 -7.14
CA THR A 30 6.10 -1.11 -8.40
C THR A 30 4.74 -0.42 -8.37
N ALA A 31 3.98 -0.54 -7.27
CA ALA A 31 2.71 0.16 -7.09
C ALA A 31 2.72 1.02 -5.81
N PHE A 32 3.11 0.44 -4.68
CA PHE A 32 3.17 1.16 -3.40
C PHE A 32 4.27 2.23 -3.42
N LEU A 33 5.52 1.87 -3.75
CA LEU A 33 6.65 2.80 -3.73
C LEU A 33 6.43 4.03 -4.64
N PRO A 34 5.99 3.90 -5.91
CA PRO A 34 5.69 5.07 -6.74
C PRO A 34 4.57 5.94 -6.16
N SER A 35 3.54 5.33 -5.58
CA SER A 35 2.44 6.07 -4.97
C SER A 35 2.90 6.91 -3.78
N ALA A 36 3.82 6.38 -2.95
CA ALA A 36 4.42 7.12 -1.85
C ALA A 36 5.29 8.29 -2.35
N LEU A 37 6.03 8.11 -3.46
CA LEU A 37 6.81 9.19 -4.08
C LEU A 37 5.91 10.30 -4.67
N VAL A 38 4.79 9.94 -5.31
CA VAL A 38 3.78 10.90 -5.78
C VAL A 38 3.18 11.67 -4.61
N ALA A 39 2.83 10.98 -3.52
CA ALA A 39 2.32 11.62 -2.31
C ALA A 39 3.33 12.59 -1.69
N ARG A 40 4.62 12.22 -1.63
CA ARG A 40 5.71 13.12 -1.19
C ARG A 40 5.81 14.36 -2.07
N ARG A 41 5.79 14.19 -3.41
CA ARG A 41 6.06 15.27 -4.36
C ARG A 41 4.89 16.23 -4.58
N TYR A 42 3.66 15.72 -4.54
CA TYR A 42 2.47 16.47 -4.95
C TYR A 42 1.43 16.64 -3.83
N LEU A 43 1.35 15.71 -2.89
CA LEU A 43 0.30 15.70 -1.85
C LEU A 43 0.79 16.11 -0.46
N ARG A 44 2.03 16.62 -0.36
CA ARG A 44 2.70 17.01 0.89
C ARG A 44 2.53 15.92 1.95
N MET A 45 3.23 14.81 1.78
CA MET A 45 3.20 13.67 2.70
C MET A 45 3.35 14.10 4.16
N ARG A 46 2.31 13.86 4.95
CA ARG A 46 2.20 14.17 6.40
C ARG A 46 1.89 12.91 7.20
N PHE A 47 2.37 11.76 6.74
CA PHE A 47 2.12 10.46 7.35
C PHE A 47 3.39 9.61 7.28
N ALA A 48 3.50 8.61 8.15
CA ALA A 48 4.63 7.68 8.14
C ALA A 48 4.29 6.42 7.34
N LEU A 49 5.31 5.71 6.87
CA LEU A 49 5.22 4.38 6.31
C LEU A 49 5.75 3.38 7.35
N GLY A 50 4.97 2.36 7.68
CA GLY A 50 5.24 1.49 8.82
C GLY A 50 6.48 0.59 8.73
N ALA A 51 7.14 0.49 7.57
CA ALA A 51 8.29 -0.40 7.40
C ALA A 51 9.48 -0.03 8.30
N ALA A 52 9.78 1.27 8.40
CA ALA A 52 10.74 1.79 9.37
C ALA A 52 10.42 3.23 9.70
N VAL A 53 10.39 3.52 11.01
CA VAL A 53 10.06 4.83 11.57
C VAL A 53 11.00 5.14 12.72
N ALA A 54 11.57 6.35 12.73
CA ALA A 54 12.36 6.88 13.83
C ALA A 54 11.82 8.25 14.25
N LEU A 55 11.69 8.46 15.56
CA LEU A 55 11.22 9.71 16.17
C LEU A 55 11.84 9.89 17.55
N ARG A 56 11.81 11.12 18.07
CA ARG A 56 12.24 11.38 19.44
C ARG A 56 11.16 10.94 20.42
N ARG A 57 11.59 10.39 21.55
CA ARG A 57 10.70 9.97 22.65
C ARG A 57 9.81 11.12 23.16
N GLU A 58 10.34 12.35 23.19
CA GLU A 58 9.59 13.53 23.59
C GLU A 58 8.44 13.85 22.63
N ASP A 59 8.66 13.67 21.31
CA ASP A 59 7.64 13.91 20.29
C ASP A 59 6.54 12.86 20.34
N LEU A 60 6.90 11.61 20.59
CA LEU A 60 5.93 10.54 20.84
C LEU A 60 5.07 10.84 22.08
N ARG A 61 5.68 11.32 23.16
CA ARG A 61 4.93 11.70 24.38
C ARG A 61 4.00 12.87 24.13
N ALA A 62 4.42 13.86 23.33
CA ALA A 62 3.61 15.03 23.00
C ALA A 62 2.31 14.70 22.24
N ILE A 63 2.28 13.58 21.52
CA ILE A 63 1.07 13.11 20.80
C ILE A 63 0.26 12.04 21.57
N GLY A 64 0.63 11.76 22.83
CA GLY A 64 -0.10 10.84 23.71
C GLY A 64 0.46 9.40 23.79
N GLY A 65 1.66 9.14 23.29
CA GLY A 65 2.27 7.81 23.36
C GLY A 65 1.68 6.79 22.37
N PHE A 66 2.16 5.55 22.42
CA PHE A 66 1.68 4.47 21.56
C PHE A 66 0.26 4.04 21.92
N GLU A 67 -0.11 4.17 23.19
CA GLU A 67 -1.45 3.88 23.72
C GLU A 67 -2.52 4.67 22.96
N SER A 68 -2.22 5.92 22.59
CA SER A 68 -3.13 6.78 21.83
C SER A 68 -3.36 6.32 20.38
N LEU A 69 -2.57 5.36 19.89
CA LEU A 69 -2.57 4.82 18.54
C LEU A 69 -3.08 3.36 18.49
N ALA A 70 -3.14 2.67 19.63
CA ALA A 70 -3.37 1.23 19.72
C ALA A 70 -4.69 0.77 19.06
N ASP A 71 -5.72 1.61 19.11
CA ASP A 71 -7.02 1.31 18.52
C ASP A 71 -7.08 1.55 17.01
N TYR A 72 -6.04 2.10 16.38
CA TYR A 72 -6.08 2.47 14.96
C TYR A 72 -5.50 1.38 14.07
N LEU A 73 -6.20 1.10 12.97
CA LEU A 73 -5.74 0.13 11.98
C LEU A 73 -4.44 0.56 11.28
N ALA A 74 -4.30 1.86 11.04
CA ALA A 74 -3.14 2.48 10.40
C ALA A 74 -2.39 3.33 11.44
N ASP A 75 -1.75 2.66 12.39
CA ASP A 75 -0.98 3.27 13.47
C ASP A 75 0.18 4.13 12.95
N ASP A 76 0.88 3.67 11.91
CA ASP A 76 1.92 4.41 11.19
C ASP A 76 1.41 5.72 10.57
N TYR A 77 0.25 5.68 9.92
CA TYR A 77 -0.40 6.87 9.37
C TYR A 77 -0.74 7.86 10.48
N GLN A 78 -1.39 7.37 11.56
CA GLN A 78 -1.78 8.19 12.69
C GLN A 78 -0.58 8.81 13.40
N LEU A 79 0.49 8.04 13.56
CA LEU A 79 1.75 8.51 14.13
C LEU A 79 2.29 9.70 13.32
N GLY A 80 2.45 9.52 12.00
CA GLY A 80 2.94 10.61 11.14
C GLY A 80 1.99 11.81 11.09
N ALA A 81 0.68 11.58 11.01
CA ALA A 81 -0.32 12.64 10.95
C ALA A 81 -0.35 13.49 12.22
N ARG A 82 -0.27 12.86 13.40
CA ARG A 82 -0.24 13.57 14.68
C ARG A 82 1.07 14.33 14.90
N ILE A 83 2.21 13.75 14.53
CA ILE A 83 3.49 14.48 14.53
C ILE A 83 3.42 15.69 13.59
N ALA A 84 2.87 15.51 12.39
CA ALA A 84 2.71 16.62 11.45
C ALA A 84 1.72 17.69 11.94
N ALA A 85 0.78 17.33 12.82
CA ALA A 85 -0.16 18.26 13.44
C ALA A 85 0.50 19.12 14.54
N THR A 86 1.63 18.71 15.11
CA THR A 86 2.42 19.54 16.05
C THR A 86 3.28 20.60 15.34
N GLY A 87 3.10 20.77 14.02
CA GLY A 87 3.92 21.66 13.19
C GLY A 87 5.28 21.10 12.77
N LYS A 88 5.63 19.88 13.19
CA LYS A 88 6.90 19.24 12.82
C LYS A 88 6.83 18.57 11.45
N ARG A 89 7.97 18.44 10.78
CA ARG A 89 8.09 17.73 9.50
C ARG A 89 8.15 16.23 9.70
N VAL A 90 7.48 15.52 8.79
CA VAL A 90 7.66 14.08 8.53
C VAL A 90 8.57 13.96 7.31
N HIS A 91 9.73 13.33 7.47
CA HIS A 91 10.73 13.20 6.42
C HIS A 91 10.77 11.78 5.86
N LEU A 92 10.72 11.66 4.53
CA LEU A 92 11.01 10.41 3.84
C LEU A 92 12.51 10.33 3.59
N SER A 93 13.15 9.35 4.22
CA SER A 93 14.57 9.03 4.08
C SER A 93 14.91 8.67 2.63
N ASP A 94 16.16 8.93 2.24
CA ASP A 94 16.73 8.48 0.96
C ASP A 94 17.22 7.01 1.03
N TYR A 95 17.22 6.42 2.23
CA TYR A 95 17.44 4.99 2.43
C TYR A 95 16.16 4.20 2.21
N THR A 96 16.32 2.97 1.71
CA THR A 96 15.25 1.99 1.57
C THR A 96 15.48 0.82 2.52
N THR A 97 14.42 0.33 3.15
CA THR A 97 14.46 -0.87 3.98
C THR A 97 14.05 -2.11 3.20
N GLN A 98 14.44 -3.28 3.69
CA GLN A 98 14.09 -4.55 3.10
C GLN A 98 13.00 -5.22 3.93
N THR A 99 11.92 -5.61 3.28
CA THR A 99 10.83 -6.40 3.88
C THR A 99 11.03 -7.85 3.46
N ILE A 100 11.41 -8.71 4.41
CA ILE A 100 11.62 -10.14 4.17
C ILE A 100 10.25 -10.83 4.07
N LEU A 101 9.94 -11.41 2.90
CA LEU A 101 8.63 -11.99 2.63
C LEU A 101 8.55 -13.49 2.93
N GLY A 102 9.60 -14.27 2.64
CA GLY A 102 9.58 -15.73 2.74
C GLY A 102 8.54 -16.37 1.82
N ALA A 103 8.04 -17.54 2.20
CA ALA A 103 6.89 -18.19 1.56
C ALA A 103 5.56 -17.67 2.14
N THR A 104 4.60 -17.33 1.27
CA THR A 104 3.25 -16.95 1.69
C THR A 104 2.16 -17.60 0.84
N THR A 105 1.00 -17.88 1.43
CA THR A 105 -0.17 -18.39 0.70
C THR A 105 -0.97 -17.25 0.10
N PHE A 106 -1.69 -17.49 -1.00
CA PHE A 106 -2.50 -16.46 -1.64
C PHE A 106 -3.52 -15.82 -0.68
N ARG A 107 -4.14 -16.63 0.19
CA ARG A 107 -5.08 -16.13 1.21
C ARG A 107 -4.41 -15.17 2.21
N GLN A 108 -3.18 -15.46 2.63
CA GLN A 108 -2.43 -14.59 3.54
C GLN A 108 -2.06 -13.26 2.86
N GLN A 109 -1.54 -13.32 1.63
CA GLN A 109 -1.26 -12.11 0.83
C GLN A 109 -2.54 -11.29 0.63
N TRP A 110 -3.62 -11.91 0.15
CA TRP A 110 -4.89 -11.24 -0.10
C TRP A 110 -5.41 -10.51 1.14
N ASN A 111 -5.46 -11.20 2.28
CA ASN A 111 -5.93 -10.60 3.53
C ASN A 111 -5.04 -9.42 3.99
N ARG A 112 -3.72 -9.54 3.82
CA ARG A 112 -2.76 -8.48 4.15
C ARG A 112 -2.92 -7.26 3.25
N GLU A 113 -2.99 -7.45 1.94
CA GLU A 113 -3.10 -6.36 0.98
C GLU A 113 -4.48 -5.68 1.03
N VAL A 114 -5.57 -6.43 1.22
CA VAL A 114 -6.90 -5.83 1.44
C VAL A 114 -6.92 -5.00 2.72
N ARG A 115 -6.23 -5.47 3.78
CA ARG A 115 -6.08 -4.71 5.02
C ARG A 115 -5.29 -3.42 4.77
N TRP A 116 -4.16 -3.47 4.06
CA TRP A 116 -3.40 -2.27 3.69
C TRP A 116 -4.22 -1.29 2.85
N ALA A 117 -4.99 -1.79 1.88
CA ALA A 117 -5.86 -0.94 1.07
C ALA A 117 -6.99 -0.32 1.91
N LYS A 118 -7.51 -1.02 2.93
CA LYS A 118 -8.44 -0.43 3.92
C LYS A 118 -7.77 0.63 4.78
N CYS A 119 -6.50 0.45 5.18
CA CYS A 119 -5.71 1.49 5.84
C CYS A 119 -5.65 2.75 4.98
N ALA A 120 -5.26 2.63 3.71
CA ALA A 120 -5.18 3.75 2.79
C ALA A 120 -6.56 4.44 2.61
N ARG A 121 -7.63 3.66 2.45
CA ARG A 121 -8.99 4.17 2.28
C ARG A 121 -9.45 5.00 3.46
N VAL A 122 -9.26 4.50 4.69
CA VAL A 122 -9.76 5.20 5.88
C VAL A 122 -8.88 6.39 6.27
N SER A 123 -7.58 6.30 6.02
CA SER A 123 -6.63 7.36 6.31
C SER A 123 -6.74 8.55 5.35
N ARG A 124 -7.03 8.28 4.06
CA ARG A 124 -7.04 9.28 2.99
C ARG A 124 -8.26 9.10 2.07
N PRO A 125 -9.49 9.25 2.59
CA PRO A 125 -10.71 8.89 1.87
C PRO A 125 -10.95 9.71 0.59
N LEU A 126 -10.50 10.96 0.55
CA LEU A 126 -10.62 11.82 -0.64
C LEU A 126 -9.58 11.48 -1.72
N GLU A 127 -8.45 10.90 -1.33
CA GLU A 127 -7.34 10.60 -2.26
C GLU A 127 -7.40 9.14 -2.74
N TYR A 128 -7.98 8.25 -1.94
CA TYR A 128 -8.09 6.83 -2.25
C TYR A 128 -8.77 6.52 -3.59
N PRO A 129 -9.86 7.21 -4.01
CA PRO A 129 -10.42 7.04 -5.34
C PRO A 129 -9.45 7.39 -6.47
N GLY A 130 -8.57 8.37 -6.24
CA GLY A 130 -7.57 8.81 -7.21
C GLY A 130 -6.54 7.73 -7.57
N VAL A 131 -6.36 6.71 -6.74
CA VAL A 131 -5.50 5.55 -7.02
C VAL A 131 -5.92 4.83 -8.30
N LEU A 132 -7.21 4.88 -8.67
CA LEU A 132 -7.75 4.30 -9.90
C LEU A 132 -6.98 4.80 -11.14
N LEU A 133 -6.53 6.06 -11.14
CA LEU A 133 -5.77 6.65 -12.25
C LEU A 133 -4.39 5.99 -12.46
N SER A 134 -3.89 5.27 -11.46
CA SER A 134 -2.63 4.52 -11.55
C SER A 134 -2.78 3.12 -12.15
N PHE A 135 -4.02 2.63 -12.36
CA PHE A 135 -4.30 1.27 -12.86
C PHE A 135 -4.23 1.20 -14.38
N SER A 136 -3.05 1.49 -14.95
CA SER A 136 -2.87 1.54 -16.41
C SER A 136 -3.31 0.25 -17.11
N THR A 137 -2.88 -0.92 -16.61
CA THR A 137 -3.17 -2.22 -17.24
C THR A 137 -4.66 -2.59 -17.16
N PRO A 138 -5.34 -2.54 -15.99
CA PRO A 138 -6.79 -2.73 -15.91
C PRO A 138 -7.59 -1.76 -16.79
N LEU A 139 -7.23 -0.47 -16.80
CA LEU A 139 -7.92 0.53 -17.61
C LEU A 139 -7.73 0.32 -19.11
N ALA A 140 -6.52 -0.08 -19.54
CA ALA A 140 -6.25 -0.43 -20.92
C ALA A 140 -7.05 -1.67 -21.36
N LEU A 141 -7.17 -2.68 -20.49
CA LEU A 141 -8.00 -3.86 -20.76
C LEU A 141 -9.48 -3.49 -20.86
N LEU A 142 -10.00 -2.67 -19.95
CA LEU A 142 -11.39 -2.17 -20.01
C LEU A 142 -11.65 -1.37 -21.30
N THR A 143 -10.68 -0.56 -21.73
CA THR A 143 -10.75 0.19 -22.98
C THR A 143 -10.80 -0.75 -24.18
N ALA A 144 -9.95 -1.79 -24.21
CA ALA A 144 -9.94 -2.78 -25.27
C ALA A 144 -11.27 -3.55 -25.36
N VAL A 145 -11.82 -3.98 -24.23
CA VAL A 145 -13.12 -4.65 -24.16
C VAL A 145 -14.24 -3.73 -24.67
N SER A 146 -14.25 -2.47 -24.23
CA SER A 146 -15.25 -1.47 -24.64
C SER A 146 -15.21 -1.19 -26.14
N LEU A 147 -14.02 -1.27 -26.75
CA LEU A 147 -13.81 -1.11 -28.19
C LEU A 147 -13.81 -2.44 -28.96
N ARG A 148 -14.29 -3.54 -28.35
CA ARG A 148 -14.38 -4.88 -28.95
C ARG A 148 -13.06 -5.36 -29.55
N PHE A 149 -11.95 -5.08 -28.88
CA PHE A 149 -10.59 -5.42 -29.31
C PHE A 149 -10.22 -4.87 -30.70
N SER A 150 -10.70 -3.68 -31.03
CA SER A 150 -10.22 -2.94 -32.21
C SER A 150 -8.71 -2.68 -32.14
N THR A 151 -8.11 -2.27 -33.27
CA THR A 151 -6.69 -1.89 -33.33
C THR A 151 -6.30 -0.85 -32.27
N VAL A 152 -7.19 0.12 -31.99
CA VAL A 152 -6.98 1.13 -30.93
C VAL A 152 -7.01 0.49 -29.55
N GLY A 153 -7.96 -0.41 -29.29
CA GLY A 153 -8.06 -1.13 -28.01
C GLY A 153 -6.85 -2.01 -27.73
N ILE A 154 -6.40 -2.79 -28.73
CA ILE A 154 -5.19 -3.59 -28.64
C ILE A 154 -3.95 -2.69 -28.48
N GLY A 155 -3.90 -1.58 -29.22
CA GLY A 155 -2.84 -0.57 -29.10
C GLY A 155 -2.73 0.00 -27.69
N ALA A 156 -3.85 0.27 -27.02
CA ALA A 156 -3.87 0.73 -25.63
C ALA A 156 -3.25 -0.29 -24.65
N ILE A 157 -3.52 -1.58 -24.84
CA ILE A 157 -2.87 -2.65 -24.06
C ILE A 157 -1.36 -2.63 -24.32
N GLY A 158 -0.94 -2.59 -25.59
CA GLY A 158 0.48 -2.56 -25.95
C GLY A 158 1.23 -1.38 -25.33
N VAL A 159 0.64 -0.17 -25.40
CA VAL A 159 1.20 1.03 -24.78
C VAL A 159 1.26 0.90 -23.26
N SER A 160 0.21 0.42 -22.61
CA SER A 160 0.20 0.22 -21.16
C SER A 160 1.30 -0.74 -20.71
N LEU A 161 1.43 -1.90 -21.37
CA LEU A 161 2.47 -2.88 -21.06
C LEU A 161 3.87 -2.29 -21.26
N LEU A 162 4.09 -1.59 -22.36
CA LEU A 162 5.37 -0.93 -22.64
C LEU A 162 5.74 0.07 -21.53
N VAL A 163 4.82 0.97 -21.18
CA VAL A 163 5.03 1.96 -20.11
C VAL A 163 5.31 1.26 -18.78
N ARG A 164 4.56 0.19 -18.48
CA ARG A 164 4.71 -0.54 -17.22
C ARG A 164 6.06 -1.24 -17.10
N TRP A 165 6.51 -1.87 -18.17
CA TRP A 165 7.81 -2.54 -18.23
C TRP A 165 8.97 -1.54 -18.20
N LEU A 166 8.84 -0.40 -18.88
CA LEU A 166 9.83 0.68 -18.80
C LEU A 166 9.93 1.26 -17.38
N ALA A 167 8.78 1.48 -16.73
CA ALA A 167 8.75 1.94 -15.34
C ALA A 167 9.43 0.92 -14.42
N ALA A 168 9.07 -0.36 -14.51
CA ALA A 168 9.68 -1.41 -13.69
C ALA A 168 11.19 -1.55 -13.93
N ARG A 169 11.65 -1.43 -15.18
CA ARG A 169 13.08 -1.42 -15.52
C ARG A 169 13.79 -0.25 -14.85
N GLN A 170 13.24 0.97 -14.93
CA GLN A 170 13.82 2.13 -14.26
C GLN A 170 13.86 1.96 -12.74
N MET A 171 12.78 1.45 -12.14
CA MET A 171 12.69 1.23 -10.70
C MET A 171 13.69 0.18 -10.21
N SER A 172 13.77 -0.97 -10.89
CA SER A 172 14.74 -2.03 -10.58
C SER A 172 16.19 -1.52 -10.67
N GLY A 173 16.48 -0.57 -11.58
CA GLY A 173 17.78 0.06 -11.70
C GLY A 173 18.12 0.97 -10.52
N HIS A 174 17.21 1.87 -10.14
CA HIS A 174 17.42 2.81 -9.03
C HIS A 174 17.45 2.11 -7.66
N LEU A 175 16.59 1.12 -7.46
CA LEU A 175 16.49 0.36 -6.20
C LEU A 175 17.48 -0.80 -6.11
N LYS A 176 18.19 -1.11 -7.21
CA LYS A 176 19.01 -2.33 -7.37
C LYS A 176 18.24 -3.60 -7.01
N ASP A 177 16.95 -3.61 -7.29
CA ASP A 177 16.02 -4.67 -6.94
C ASP A 177 16.04 -5.76 -8.02
N GLN A 178 16.64 -6.91 -7.70
CA GLN A 178 16.74 -8.04 -8.62
C GLN A 178 15.39 -8.74 -8.83
N LEU A 179 14.52 -8.77 -7.81
CA LEU A 179 13.23 -9.43 -7.89
C LEU A 179 12.35 -8.76 -8.94
N ILE A 180 12.25 -7.42 -8.94
CA ILE A 180 11.50 -6.68 -9.96
C ILE A 180 12.08 -6.94 -11.35
N ARG A 181 13.41 -7.01 -11.46
CA ARG A 181 14.10 -7.27 -12.74
C ARG A 181 13.79 -8.66 -13.30
N ASP A 182 13.68 -9.67 -12.45
CA ASP A 182 13.47 -11.05 -12.89
C ASP A 182 11.99 -11.35 -13.11
N ALA A 183 11.10 -10.70 -12.37
CA ALA A 183 9.66 -10.95 -12.38
C ALA A 183 8.83 -9.92 -13.18
N TRP A 184 9.45 -9.04 -13.98
CA TRP A 184 8.77 -7.97 -14.72
C TRP A 184 7.62 -8.45 -15.63
N LEU A 185 7.69 -9.69 -16.15
CA LEU A 185 6.62 -10.28 -16.96
C LEU A 185 5.33 -10.53 -16.18
N LEU A 186 5.40 -10.63 -14.84
CA LEU A 186 4.25 -10.83 -13.97
C LEU A 186 3.52 -9.51 -13.63
N LEU A 187 4.04 -8.36 -14.06
CA LEU A 187 3.44 -7.06 -13.75
C LEU A 187 1.99 -6.91 -14.21
N PRO A 188 1.56 -7.40 -15.39
CA PRO A 188 0.17 -7.29 -15.79
C PRO A 188 -0.77 -8.07 -14.86
N LEU A 189 -0.35 -9.28 -14.46
CA LEU A 189 -1.06 -10.08 -13.47
C LEU A 189 -1.12 -9.34 -12.12
N ARG A 190 -0.01 -8.73 -11.72
CA ARG A 190 0.05 -7.98 -10.47
C ARG A 190 -0.80 -6.70 -10.48
N ASP A 191 -0.85 -5.98 -11.60
CA ASP A 191 -1.68 -4.79 -11.76
C ASP A 191 -3.17 -5.16 -11.65
N LEU A 192 -3.59 -6.27 -12.28
CA LEU A 192 -4.96 -6.80 -12.15
C LEU A 192 -5.27 -7.21 -10.70
N LEU A 193 -4.34 -7.88 -10.01
CA LEU A 193 -4.49 -8.23 -8.60
C LEU A 193 -4.60 -6.97 -7.71
N THR A 194 -3.82 -5.93 -8.00
CA THR A 194 -3.87 -4.65 -7.28
C THR A 194 -5.24 -3.98 -7.44
N ALA A 195 -5.80 -3.99 -8.66
CA ALA A 195 -7.16 -3.49 -8.89
C ALA A 195 -8.22 -4.32 -8.17
N ALA A 196 -8.09 -5.65 -8.15
CA ALA A 196 -9.00 -6.53 -7.41
C ALA A 196 -8.95 -6.25 -5.89
N VAL A 197 -7.76 -6.06 -5.32
CA VAL A 197 -7.56 -5.69 -3.92
C VAL A 197 -8.19 -4.33 -3.62
N TRP A 198 -7.99 -3.34 -4.50
CA TRP A 198 -8.58 -2.00 -4.34
C TRP A 198 -10.11 -2.07 -4.35
N CYS A 199 -10.71 -2.81 -5.28
CA CYS A 199 -12.16 -3.06 -5.29
C CYS A 199 -12.60 -3.75 -3.99
N ALA A 200 -11.93 -4.83 -3.58
CA ALA A 200 -12.28 -5.58 -2.38
C ALA A 200 -12.18 -4.74 -1.10
N ALA A 201 -11.22 -3.81 -1.03
CA ALA A 201 -11.04 -2.93 0.12
C ALA A 201 -12.04 -1.75 0.14
N ALA A 202 -12.61 -1.39 -1.02
CA ALA A 202 -13.71 -0.44 -1.10
C ALA A 202 -14.99 -0.97 -0.41
N PHE A 203 -15.17 -2.29 -0.40
CA PHE A 203 -16.30 -2.96 0.25
C PHE A 203 -15.95 -3.55 1.62
N GLY A 204 -16.94 -3.54 2.52
CA GLY A 204 -16.83 -4.15 3.84
C GLY A 204 -15.94 -3.39 4.84
N ARG A 205 -16.19 -3.65 6.12
CA ARG A 205 -15.45 -3.07 7.26
C ARG A 205 -14.69 -4.11 8.07
N ARG A 206 -14.88 -5.40 7.83
CA ARG A 206 -14.20 -6.46 8.59
C ARG A 206 -12.73 -6.55 8.22
N VAL A 207 -11.88 -6.75 9.21
CA VAL A 207 -10.43 -6.91 9.08
C VAL A 207 -10.00 -8.08 9.95
N SER A 208 -9.32 -9.06 9.36
CA SER A 208 -8.63 -10.11 10.12
C SER A 208 -7.21 -9.63 10.41
N TRP A 209 -6.82 -9.62 11.68
CA TRP A 209 -5.49 -9.20 12.10
C TRP A 209 -5.04 -10.02 13.30
N ARG A 210 -3.82 -10.60 13.21
CA ARG A 210 -3.34 -11.62 14.15
C ARG A 210 -4.39 -12.73 14.31
N ASP A 211 -4.77 -13.06 15.53
CA ASP A 211 -5.76 -14.09 15.85
C ASP A 211 -7.19 -13.53 16.02
N GLY A 212 -7.37 -12.21 15.83
CA GLY A 212 -8.64 -11.51 16.03
C GLY A 212 -9.37 -11.14 14.73
N GLN A 213 -10.67 -10.90 14.88
CA GLN A 213 -11.51 -10.27 13.86
C GLN A 213 -11.96 -8.91 14.36
N TYR A 214 -11.87 -7.89 13.50
CA TYR A 214 -12.18 -6.52 13.87
C TYR A 214 -13.14 -5.90 12.87
N VAL A 215 -13.94 -4.93 13.32
CA VAL A 215 -14.67 -4.01 12.46
C VAL A 215 -13.95 -2.68 12.44
N LEU A 216 -13.70 -2.17 11.23
CA LEU A 216 -13.17 -0.85 10.98
C LEU A 216 -14.29 0.18 11.13
N CYS A 217 -14.18 0.98 12.18
CA CYS A 217 -15.07 2.09 12.49
C CYS A 217 -14.64 3.37 11.75
N GLU A 218 -15.52 4.37 11.79
CA GLU A 218 -15.18 5.71 11.29
C GLU A 218 -13.93 6.26 11.99
N GLY A 219 -13.13 7.04 11.25
CA GLY A 219 -11.86 7.57 11.73
C GLY A 219 -10.72 6.54 11.81
N GLY A 220 -10.93 5.29 11.40
CA GLY A 220 -9.88 4.28 11.28
C GLY A 220 -9.62 3.45 12.54
N ARG A 221 -10.53 3.50 13.51
CA ARG A 221 -10.46 2.68 14.73
C ARG A 221 -10.92 1.25 14.49
N LEU A 222 -10.34 0.31 15.22
CA LEU A 222 -10.70 -1.09 15.26
C LEU A 222 -11.57 -1.37 16.48
N HIS A 223 -12.66 -2.10 16.25
CA HIS A 223 -13.46 -2.70 17.31
C HIS A 223 -13.37 -4.22 17.17
N GLU A 224 -12.94 -4.91 18.23
CA GLU A 224 -12.83 -6.36 18.22
C GLU A 224 -14.21 -7.01 18.21
N LEU A 225 -14.40 -8.00 17.35
CA LEU A 225 -15.64 -8.76 17.26
C LEU A 225 -15.62 -9.92 18.24
N ALA A 226 -16.75 -10.13 18.92
CA ALA A 226 -16.93 -11.33 19.71
C ALA A 226 -16.86 -12.58 18.81
N PRO A 227 -16.40 -13.75 19.30
CA PRO A 227 -16.26 -14.97 18.50
C PRO A 227 -17.53 -15.41 17.77
N GLN A 228 -18.71 -15.09 18.32
CA GLN A 228 -20.01 -15.39 17.70
C GLN A 228 -20.31 -14.47 16.50
N GLU A 229 -19.89 -13.21 16.53
CA GLU A 229 -20.10 -12.23 15.46
C GLU A 229 -19.09 -12.38 14.33
N ALA A 230 -17.92 -12.96 14.62
CA ALA A 230 -16.86 -13.28 13.68
C ALA A 230 -17.25 -14.33 12.63
N GLN A 231 -18.19 -15.24 12.98
CA GLN A 231 -18.60 -16.37 12.11
C GLN A 231 -19.69 -16.01 11.08
N VAL A 232 -20.35 -14.86 11.23
CA VAL A 232 -21.39 -14.40 10.30
C VAL A 232 -20.72 -13.69 9.11
N PRO A 233 -20.90 -14.16 7.86
CA PRO A 233 -20.38 -13.45 6.69
C PRO A 233 -20.97 -12.04 6.63
N ALA A 234 -20.17 -11.07 6.19
CA ALA A 234 -20.63 -9.70 6.06
C ALA A 234 -21.86 -9.65 5.12
N PRO A 235 -22.91 -8.87 5.44
CA PRO A 235 -24.01 -8.64 4.52
C PRO A 235 -23.55 -7.93 3.24
#